data_AF-G5B2U2-F1
#
_entry.id   AF-G5B2U2-F1
#
_cell.length_a   1.000
_cell.length_b   1.000
_cell.length_c   1.000
_cell.angle_alpha   90.00
_cell.angle_beta   90.00
_cell.angle_gamma   90.00
#
_symmetry.space_group_name_H-M   'P 1'
#
loop_
_entity.id
_entity.type
_entity.pdbx_description
1 polymer ?
#
loop_
_entity_poly.entity_id
_entity_poly.type
_entity_poly.pdbx_seq_one_letter_code
_entity_poly.pdbx_strand_id
1 'polypeptide(L)'
;MKVITCEIAWHNKEPVYSLDFQYSMAGKVHRLASAGVDTAVRIWKVEKGPDGKAIVEFLSNLARHTKAVNVVRFSPTGEILASGGDDAVILLWKVNDNKEPEQIAFQDEEEAQLNKENWTVVKTLRGHLEDVYDICWATDGNLMASASVDNTAIIWDVSKGQKISIFNEHKSYVQGVTWDPLGQYVATLSCDRVLRVYSTQKKRVAFNVSKMLSGVGAEGEARSYRMFHDDSMKSFFRRLSFTPDGSLLLTPAGCVESGENVTNTTYIFSRKNLKRPAAHLPCPGKATLAVRCCPVYFELRPVVESDRATQELAGELVRLPYRLVFAVASEDSVLLYDTQQPFPFGYVSNIHYHTLSDISWSSDGTFLAISSTDGYCSFVTFEKDELGIPLKEKPVLNVRTPDTVKKAKNHAQQGSSPGPRPAEGTPTSKVEDPSSPSATPSLAGQAPAPAAVKDAPATTPGTKGPLPGPSEEVMLQPSSQNTKGHLSRRVTLNTLQSWSRTTPRRINLTPLKTESPPNSVPASLVFTSSTEEIPSEMPGDPLNSPPELKRPRLEESKGSPQSLDS
;
A
#
# COMPACT_ATOMS: atom_id res chain seq x y z
N MET A 1 21.95 0.76 12.40
CA MET A 1 20.48 0.74 12.43
C MET A 1 20.07 0.96 13.86
N LYS A 2 19.37 2.05 14.13
CA LYS A 2 18.83 2.40 15.46
C LYS A 2 17.31 2.46 15.34
N VAL A 3 16.60 2.14 16.41
CA VAL A 3 15.13 2.28 16.47
C VAL A 3 14.78 3.20 17.62
N ILE A 4 13.86 4.13 17.39
CA ILE A 4 13.31 5.02 18.41
C ILE A 4 11.80 5.14 18.24
N THR A 5 11.05 4.86 19.30
CA THR A 5 9.64 5.22 19.40
C THR A 5 9.55 6.64 19.94
N CYS A 6 8.82 7.51 19.27
CA CYS A 6 8.71 8.92 19.67
C CYS A 6 7.53 9.10 20.64
N GLU A 7 7.83 9.39 21.90
CA GLU A 7 6.86 9.71 22.98
C GLU A 7 6.21 11.10 22.77
N ILE A 8 5.57 11.27 21.62
CA ILE A 8 4.86 12.47 21.17
C ILE A 8 3.38 12.10 21.03
N ALA A 9 2.47 13.04 21.33
CA ALA A 9 1.05 12.86 21.04
C ALA A 9 0.79 13.11 19.54
N TRP A 10 0.98 12.08 18.70
CA TRP A 10 0.85 12.19 17.24
C TRP A 10 -0.57 12.57 16.81
N HIS A 11 -1.56 11.85 17.34
CA HIS A 11 -2.99 12.12 17.13
C HIS A 11 -3.73 12.08 18.46
N ASN A 12 -3.29 12.90 19.44
CA ASN A 12 -3.80 12.90 20.82
C ASN A 12 -3.71 11.56 21.57
N LYS A 13 -2.87 10.63 21.07
CA LYS A 13 -2.75 9.20 21.44
C LYS A 13 -3.87 8.30 20.91
N GLU A 14 -4.77 8.82 20.09
CA GLU A 14 -5.68 8.02 19.26
C GLU A 14 -4.92 7.33 18.10
N PRO A 15 -5.46 6.24 17.53
CA PRO A 15 -4.79 5.45 16.49
C PRO A 15 -4.27 6.28 15.31
N VAL A 16 -3.01 6.08 14.94
CA VAL A 16 -2.43 6.59 13.69
C VAL A 16 -2.63 5.53 12.61
N TYR A 17 -3.32 5.87 11.52
CA TYR A 17 -3.68 4.93 10.44
C TYR A 17 -2.75 5.01 9.24
N SER A 18 -2.11 6.14 8.99
CA SER A 18 -1.19 6.29 7.86
C SER A 18 -0.15 7.36 8.11
N LEU A 19 1.02 7.16 7.50
CA LEU A 19 2.04 8.19 7.36
C LEU A 19 2.71 8.13 6.00
N ASP A 20 3.28 9.25 5.55
CA ASP A 20 4.08 9.29 4.32
C ASP A 20 5.09 10.44 4.31
N PHE A 21 6.27 10.21 3.73
CA PHE A 21 7.31 11.23 3.61
C PHE A 21 7.17 12.04 2.31
N GLN A 22 7.43 13.34 2.38
CA GLN A 22 7.44 14.21 1.21
C GLN A 22 8.65 13.89 0.31
N TYR A 23 8.38 13.63 -0.97
CA TYR A 23 9.40 13.46 -2.01
C TYR A 23 10.10 14.79 -2.33
N SER A 24 10.99 15.22 -1.43
CA SER A 24 11.80 16.44 -1.56
C SER A 24 12.94 16.21 -2.56
N MET A 25 12.98 17.00 -3.64
CA MET A 25 13.99 16.90 -4.71
C MET A 25 15.16 17.90 -4.57
N ALA A 26 15.13 18.78 -3.56
CA ALA A 26 16.13 19.85 -3.43
C ALA A 26 16.37 20.30 -1.97
N GLY A 27 16.97 19.42 -1.14
CA GLY A 27 17.57 19.78 0.16
C GLY A 27 16.64 20.33 1.25
N LYS A 28 15.33 20.48 0.99
CA LYS A 28 14.33 20.91 1.97
C LYS A 28 13.95 19.74 2.89
N VAL A 29 13.88 20.04 4.18
CA VAL A 29 13.11 19.39 5.26
C VAL A 29 12.46 18.06 4.87
N HIS A 30 12.82 16.96 5.55
CA HIS A 30 12.05 15.72 5.47
C HIS A 30 10.69 15.93 6.15
N ARG A 31 9.70 16.44 5.41
CA ARG A 31 8.33 16.50 5.90
C ARG A 31 7.75 15.09 5.95
N LEU A 32 7.12 14.76 7.06
CA LEU A 32 6.29 13.57 7.25
C LEU A 32 4.86 14.05 7.44
N ALA A 33 3.91 13.48 6.71
CA ALA A 33 2.48 13.60 7.01
C ALA A 33 2.06 12.40 7.85
N SER A 34 1.16 12.60 8.81
CA SER A 34 0.46 11.53 9.53
C SER A 34 -1.05 11.77 9.55
N ALA A 35 -1.82 10.70 9.63
CA ALA A 35 -3.28 10.69 9.66
C ALA A 35 -3.80 9.63 10.63
N GLY A 36 -4.94 9.88 11.27
CA GLY A 36 -5.50 9.00 12.29
C GLY A 36 -6.98 9.27 12.59
N VAL A 37 -7.44 8.75 13.73
CA VAL A 37 -8.85 8.81 14.16
C VAL A 37 -9.36 10.22 14.45
N ASP A 38 -8.49 11.11 14.94
CA ASP A 38 -8.85 12.46 15.43
C ASP A 38 -9.19 13.50 14.34
N THR A 39 -9.62 13.03 13.16
CA THR A 39 -9.98 13.80 11.93
C THR A 39 -8.88 14.69 11.34
N ALA A 40 -7.73 14.81 12.01
CA ALA A 40 -6.62 15.64 11.58
C ALA A 40 -5.65 14.91 10.65
N VAL A 41 -5.08 15.67 9.71
CA VAL A 41 -3.77 15.37 9.15
C VAL A 41 -2.74 16.26 9.86
N ARG A 42 -1.58 15.73 10.26
CA ARG A 42 -0.49 16.54 10.84
C ARG A 42 0.77 16.45 10.01
N ILE A 43 1.46 17.59 9.91
CA ILE A 43 2.72 17.73 9.20
C ILE A 43 3.84 17.93 10.22
N TRP A 44 4.91 17.15 10.05
CA TRP A 44 6.07 17.10 10.93
C TRP A 44 7.35 17.27 10.13
N LYS A 45 8.38 17.88 10.73
CA LYS A 45 9.76 17.92 10.26
C LYS A 45 10.55 16.85 10.98
N VAL A 46 11.17 15.95 10.21
CA VAL A 46 12.03 14.88 10.74
C VAL A 46 13.48 15.18 10.39
N GLU A 47 14.38 15.11 11.38
CA GLU A 47 15.81 15.34 11.19
C GLU A 47 16.63 14.31 11.98
N LYS A 48 17.88 14.05 11.55
CA LYS A 48 18.77 13.12 12.24
C LYS A 48 19.54 13.86 13.32
N GLY A 49 19.25 13.55 14.59
CA GLY A 49 19.89 14.17 15.73
C GLY A 49 21.38 13.80 15.87
N PRO A 50 22.15 14.50 16.73
CA PRO A 50 23.57 14.24 16.93
C PRO A 50 23.92 12.83 17.43
N ASP A 51 22.96 12.14 18.06
CA ASP A 51 23.10 10.74 18.49
C ASP A 51 22.62 9.72 17.42
N GLY A 52 22.17 10.20 16.26
CA GLY A 52 21.72 9.42 15.11
C GLY A 52 20.26 8.94 15.18
N LYS A 53 19.47 9.33 16.18
CA LYS A 53 18.02 9.09 16.20
C LYS A 53 17.25 10.12 15.36
N ALA A 54 15.96 9.85 15.14
CA ALA A 54 15.02 10.85 14.64
C ALA A 54 14.70 11.89 15.72
N ILE A 55 14.84 13.17 15.36
CA ILE A 55 14.20 14.31 16.03
C ILE A 55 12.97 14.66 15.20
N VAL A 56 11.83 14.86 15.87
CA VAL A 56 10.55 15.19 15.22
C VAL A 56 10.05 16.54 15.75
N GLU A 57 9.71 17.44 14.85
CA GLU A 57 9.22 18.78 15.12
C GLU A 57 7.84 18.97 14.46
N PHE A 58 6.83 19.39 15.23
CA PHE A 58 5.52 19.73 14.68
C PHE A 58 5.61 20.97 13.77
N LEU A 59 4.94 20.92 12.60
CA LEU A 59 4.81 22.03 11.66
C LEU A 59 3.36 22.54 11.53
N SER A 60 2.38 21.66 11.30
CA SER A 60 1.00 22.08 11.00
C SER A 60 -0.08 21.05 11.36
N ASN A 61 -1.25 21.53 11.77
CA ASN A 61 -2.51 20.77 11.86
C ASN A 61 -3.44 21.12 10.70
N LEU A 62 -3.92 20.10 9.98
CA LEU A 62 -4.73 20.22 8.76
C LEU A 62 -6.15 19.67 9.05
N ALA A 63 -6.93 20.45 9.79
CA ALA A 63 -8.30 20.11 10.19
C ALA A 63 -9.33 20.51 9.09
N ARG A 64 -9.68 19.56 8.20
CA ARG A 64 -10.77 19.72 7.20
C ARG A 64 -11.59 18.45 6.94
N HIS A 65 -11.12 17.25 7.32
CA HIS A 65 -11.95 16.04 7.30
C HIS A 65 -12.97 16.08 8.44
N THR A 66 -14.12 15.42 8.25
CA THR A 66 -15.22 15.38 9.25
C THR A 66 -15.34 14.04 9.98
N LYS A 67 -14.51 13.06 9.62
CA LYS A 67 -14.33 11.77 10.29
C LYS A 67 -12.84 11.37 10.27
N ALA A 68 -12.51 10.17 10.77
CA ALA A 68 -11.16 9.63 10.76
C ALA A 68 -10.51 9.62 9.37
N VAL A 69 -9.19 9.80 9.33
CA VAL A 69 -8.39 9.88 8.10
C VAL A 69 -7.52 8.63 7.98
N ASN A 70 -7.87 7.76 7.06
CA ASN A 70 -7.27 6.43 6.91
C ASN A 70 -5.94 6.43 6.18
N VAL A 71 -5.74 7.38 5.26
CA VAL A 71 -4.60 7.38 4.33
C VAL A 71 -4.11 8.81 4.03
N VAL A 72 -2.78 8.98 4.05
CA VAL A 72 -2.07 10.15 3.52
C VAL A 72 -0.97 9.73 2.55
N ARG A 73 -0.82 10.44 1.43
CA ARG A 73 0.20 10.18 0.40
C ARG A 73 0.70 11.45 -0.25
N PHE A 74 2.01 11.68 -0.26
CA PHE A 74 2.59 12.74 -1.07
C PHE A 74 2.66 12.37 -2.55
N SER A 75 2.39 13.34 -3.42
CA SER A 75 2.69 13.23 -4.84
C SER A 75 4.20 12.99 -5.04
N PRO A 76 4.62 12.18 -6.04
CA PRO A 76 6.02 12.05 -6.44
C PRO A 76 6.70 13.38 -6.84
N THR A 77 5.92 14.41 -7.16
CA THR A 77 6.40 15.78 -7.39
C THR A 77 6.72 16.55 -6.09
N GLY A 78 6.33 16.03 -4.93
CA GLY A 78 6.43 16.69 -3.63
C GLY A 78 5.45 17.84 -3.39
N GLU A 79 4.82 18.41 -4.43
CA GLU A 79 4.00 19.63 -4.31
C GLU A 79 2.63 19.45 -3.63
N ILE A 80 2.01 18.28 -3.75
CA ILE A 80 0.64 18.02 -3.31
C ILE A 80 0.65 16.83 -2.34
N LEU A 81 -0.10 16.97 -1.25
CA LEU A 81 -0.47 15.89 -0.34
C LEU A 81 -1.92 15.49 -0.60
N ALA A 82 -2.20 14.19 -0.73
CA ALA A 82 -3.56 13.65 -0.72
C ALA A 82 -3.88 13.04 0.64
N SER A 83 -5.09 13.26 1.14
CA SER A 83 -5.65 12.56 2.31
C SER A 83 -7.05 12.04 2.03
N GLY A 84 -7.38 10.86 2.54
CA GLY A 84 -8.70 10.23 2.41
C GLY A 84 -9.12 9.52 3.70
N GLY A 85 -10.42 9.49 3.96
CA GLY A 85 -10.97 9.00 5.22
C GLY A 85 -12.41 8.49 5.12
N ASP A 86 -13.04 8.35 6.28
CA ASP A 86 -14.39 7.80 6.44
C ASP A 86 -15.49 8.79 5.98
N ASP A 87 -15.15 10.04 5.67
CA ASP A 87 -16.06 11.04 5.11
C ASP A 87 -16.24 10.93 3.59
N ALA A 88 -15.77 9.82 2.98
CA ALA A 88 -15.87 9.47 1.56
C ALA A 88 -15.32 10.52 0.57
N VAL A 89 -14.53 11.49 1.07
CA VAL A 89 -13.85 12.51 0.26
C VAL A 89 -12.35 12.30 0.26
N ILE A 90 -11.70 12.83 -0.78
CA ILE A 90 -10.25 12.96 -0.84
C ILE A 90 -9.90 14.44 -0.92
N LEU A 91 -9.10 14.92 0.02
CA LEU A 91 -8.62 16.30 0.06
C LEU A 91 -7.22 16.35 -0.55
N LEU A 92 -7.01 17.30 -1.47
CA LEU A 92 -5.71 17.60 -2.05
C LEU A 92 -5.22 18.92 -1.45
N TRP A 93 -4.06 18.88 -0.80
CA TRP A 93 -3.47 19.97 -0.04
C TRP A 93 -2.17 20.45 -0.69
N LYS A 94 -1.89 21.75 -0.59
CA LYS A 94 -0.61 22.35 -0.96
C LYS A 94 -0.17 23.36 0.10
N VAL A 95 1.14 23.51 0.28
CA VAL A 95 1.71 24.60 1.10
C VAL A 95 1.27 25.93 0.52
N ASN A 96 0.75 26.82 1.35
CA ASN A 96 0.43 28.19 0.99
C ASN A 96 1.56 29.09 1.47
N ASP A 97 2.38 29.60 0.54
CA ASP A 97 3.48 30.52 0.86
C ASP A 97 2.99 31.93 1.26
N ASN A 98 1.69 32.24 1.08
CA ASN A 98 1.11 33.51 1.51
C ASN A 98 0.91 33.54 3.04
N LYS A 99 1.38 34.63 3.66
CA LYS A 99 1.40 34.81 5.12
C LYS A 99 0.07 35.26 5.73
N GLU A 100 -0.93 35.60 4.92
CA GLU A 100 -2.28 35.85 5.42
C GLU A 100 -2.95 34.49 5.69
N PRO A 101 -3.34 34.18 6.94
CA PRO A 101 -4.12 32.97 7.20
C PRO A 101 -5.51 33.13 6.57
N GLU A 102 -5.92 32.15 5.77
CA GLU A 102 -7.32 32.05 5.34
C GLU A 102 -8.16 31.84 6.62
N GLN A 103 -8.98 32.82 7.02
CA GLN A 103 -9.76 32.73 8.25
C GLN A 103 -10.88 31.69 8.11
N ILE A 104 -10.56 30.45 8.49
CA ILE A 104 -11.52 29.35 8.59
C ILE A 104 -12.38 29.61 9.83
N ALA A 105 -13.63 30.02 9.64
CA ALA A 105 -14.56 30.47 10.70
C ALA A 105 -14.97 29.41 11.76
N PHE A 106 -14.27 28.27 11.80
CA PHE A 106 -14.49 27.13 12.71
C PHE A 106 -13.17 26.47 13.16
N GLN A 107 -12.02 27.09 12.92
CA GLN A 107 -10.73 26.61 13.43
C GLN A 107 -10.37 27.38 14.71
N ASP A 108 -10.03 26.67 15.78
CA ASP A 108 -9.64 27.32 17.05
C ASP A 108 -8.42 28.23 16.85
N GLU A 109 -8.57 29.52 17.21
CA GLU A 109 -7.53 30.53 16.98
C GLU A 109 -6.22 30.20 17.72
N GLU A 110 -6.31 29.48 18.84
CA GLU A 110 -5.14 28.99 19.59
C GLU A 110 -4.41 27.86 18.85
N GLU A 111 -5.12 26.90 18.24
CA GLU A 111 -4.48 25.84 17.45
C GLU A 111 -3.90 26.40 16.13
N ALA A 112 -4.61 27.34 15.49
CA ALA A 112 -4.13 28.04 14.31
C ALA A 112 -2.82 28.79 14.56
N GLN A 113 -2.61 29.34 15.76
CA GLN A 113 -1.37 30.01 16.16
C GLN A 113 -0.18 29.06 16.38
N LEU A 114 -0.40 27.75 16.53
CA LEU A 114 0.67 26.76 16.64
C LEU A 114 1.25 26.33 15.29
N ASN A 115 0.59 26.66 14.18
CA ASN A 115 0.99 26.28 12.83
C ASN A 115 2.18 27.13 12.32
N LYS A 116 3.29 26.47 12.03
CA LYS A 116 4.51 27.05 11.41
C LYS A 116 4.45 27.11 9.90
N GLU A 117 3.66 26.22 9.27
CA GLU A 117 3.36 26.27 7.84
C GLU A 117 1.85 26.36 7.62
N ASN A 118 1.44 27.12 6.60
CA ASN A 118 0.06 27.20 6.14
C ASN A 118 -0.16 26.16 5.03
N TRP A 119 -1.25 25.39 5.10
CA TRP A 119 -1.60 24.35 4.14
C TRP A 119 -3.07 24.50 3.73
N THR A 120 -3.33 24.73 2.44
CA THR A 120 -4.68 24.95 1.91
C THR A 120 -5.16 23.78 1.06
N VAL A 121 -6.47 23.51 1.11
CA VAL A 121 -7.13 22.52 0.26
C VAL A 121 -7.29 23.11 -1.14
N VAL A 122 -6.48 22.68 -2.10
CA VAL A 122 -6.56 23.14 -3.49
C VAL A 122 -7.70 22.47 -4.27
N LYS A 123 -8.11 21.25 -3.87
CA LYS A 123 -9.27 20.52 -4.41
C LYS A 123 -9.85 19.54 -3.40
N THR A 124 -11.16 19.29 -3.50
CA THR A 124 -11.82 18.12 -2.90
C THR A 124 -12.34 17.22 -4.01
N LEU A 125 -11.94 15.96 -4.01
CA LEU A 125 -12.48 14.92 -4.89
C LEU A 125 -13.65 14.24 -4.18
N ARG A 126 -14.77 14.07 -4.88
CA ARG A 126 -15.97 13.37 -4.39
C ARG A 126 -16.43 12.38 -5.44
N GLY A 127 -16.85 11.18 -5.02
CA GLY A 127 -17.34 10.16 -5.95
C GLY A 127 -17.17 8.71 -5.54
N HIS A 128 -16.44 8.44 -4.44
CA HIS A 128 -16.71 7.26 -3.61
C HIS A 128 -18.01 7.46 -2.83
N LEU A 129 -18.61 6.38 -2.37
CA LEU A 129 -19.85 6.38 -1.57
C LEU A 129 -19.60 6.10 -0.08
N GLU A 130 -18.54 5.36 0.23
CA GLU A 130 -18.13 4.93 1.57
C GLU A 130 -16.65 5.26 1.82
N ASP A 131 -16.14 4.90 3.00
CA ASP A 131 -14.78 5.19 3.48
C ASP A 131 -13.68 4.91 2.44
N VAL A 132 -12.69 5.81 2.35
CA VAL A 132 -11.49 5.65 1.51
C VAL A 132 -10.36 5.06 2.37
N TYR A 133 -9.79 3.92 1.98
CA TYR A 133 -8.80 3.17 2.78
C TYR A 133 -7.36 3.28 2.27
N ASP A 134 -7.15 3.43 0.97
CA ASP A 134 -5.81 3.61 0.40
C ASP A 134 -5.82 4.46 -0.87
N ILE A 135 -4.69 5.11 -1.13
CA ILE A 135 -4.45 6.03 -2.23
C ILE A 135 -3.06 5.72 -2.81
N CYS A 136 -2.90 5.88 -4.11
CA CYS A 136 -1.59 5.93 -4.75
C CYS A 136 -1.54 6.93 -5.92
N TRP A 137 -0.37 7.48 -6.16
CA TRP A 137 -0.11 8.44 -7.23
C TRP A 137 0.54 7.78 -8.44
N ALA A 138 0.24 8.31 -9.64
CA ALA A 138 1.07 8.04 -10.81
C ALA A 138 2.41 8.79 -10.72
N THR A 139 3.42 8.28 -11.42
CA THR A 139 4.78 8.86 -11.44
C THR A 139 4.87 10.27 -12.03
N ASP A 140 3.83 10.75 -12.72
CA ASP A 140 3.75 12.11 -13.24
C ASP A 140 3.01 13.11 -12.31
N GLY A 141 2.41 12.63 -11.21
CA GLY A 141 1.60 13.44 -10.29
C GLY A 141 0.28 13.97 -10.85
N ASN A 142 -0.04 13.75 -12.13
CA ASN A 142 -1.28 14.23 -12.76
C ASN A 142 -2.45 13.26 -12.55
N LEU A 143 -2.13 11.98 -12.34
CA LEU A 143 -3.09 10.92 -12.09
C LEU A 143 -2.92 10.32 -10.69
N MET A 144 -4.02 9.85 -10.12
CA MET A 144 -4.08 9.21 -8.81
C MET A 144 -5.13 8.10 -8.85
N ALA A 145 -4.95 7.05 -8.05
CA ALA A 145 -6.00 6.05 -7.78
C ALA A 145 -6.32 5.99 -6.29
N SER A 146 -7.58 5.69 -5.98
CA SER A 146 -8.09 5.46 -4.62
C SER A 146 -8.85 4.14 -4.54
N ALA A 147 -8.96 3.59 -3.34
CA ALA A 147 -9.67 2.36 -3.01
C ALA A 147 -10.57 2.54 -1.78
N SER A 148 -11.76 1.94 -1.80
CA SER A 148 -12.82 2.19 -0.81
C SER A 148 -13.56 0.92 -0.36
N VAL A 149 -14.25 1.07 0.76
CA VAL A 149 -15.29 0.18 1.28
C VAL A 149 -16.48 0.03 0.31
N ASP A 150 -16.72 0.98 -0.61
CA ASP A 150 -17.80 0.93 -1.60
C ASP A 150 -17.65 -0.13 -2.72
N ASN A 151 -16.69 -1.06 -2.54
CA ASN A 151 -16.29 -2.09 -3.51
C ASN A 151 -15.76 -1.52 -4.84
N THR A 152 -15.29 -0.27 -4.87
CA THR A 152 -14.67 0.32 -6.04
C THR A 152 -13.25 0.82 -5.80
N ALA A 153 -12.49 0.90 -6.91
CA ALA A 153 -11.33 1.76 -7.01
C ALA A 153 -11.55 2.80 -8.12
N ILE A 154 -11.14 4.05 -7.90
CA ILE A 154 -11.38 5.16 -8.83
C ILE A 154 -10.04 5.75 -9.29
N ILE A 155 -9.88 5.98 -10.60
CA ILE A 155 -8.77 6.77 -11.15
C ILE A 155 -9.24 8.21 -11.32
N TRP A 156 -8.43 9.16 -10.86
CA TRP A 156 -8.69 10.60 -10.86
C TRP A 156 -7.73 11.36 -11.77
N ASP A 157 -8.26 12.39 -12.41
CA ASP A 157 -7.49 13.51 -12.97
C ASP A 157 -7.26 14.53 -11.84
N VAL A 158 -6.03 14.62 -11.36
CA VAL A 158 -5.65 15.52 -10.26
C VAL A 158 -5.81 16.98 -10.68
N SER A 159 -5.46 17.31 -11.94
CA SER A 159 -5.52 18.68 -12.47
C SER A 159 -6.96 19.20 -12.61
N LYS A 160 -7.90 18.34 -13.02
CA LYS A 160 -9.32 18.69 -13.21
C LYS A 160 -10.15 18.44 -11.95
N GLY A 161 -9.75 17.51 -11.09
CA GLY A 161 -10.55 17.04 -9.96
C GLY A 161 -11.67 16.09 -10.38
N GLN A 162 -11.48 15.30 -11.44
CA GLN A 162 -12.53 14.50 -12.09
C GLN A 162 -12.19 13.00 -12.11
N LYS A 163 -13.20 12.14 -11.96
CA LYS A 163 -13.03 10.69 -12.11
C LYS A 163 -12.91 10.27 -13.58
N ILE A 164 -11.80 9.61 -13.93
CA ILE A 164 -11.44 9.14 -15.28
C ILE A 164 -11.95 7.72 -15.55
N SER A 165 -11.93 6.88 -14.52
CA SER A 165 -12.32 5.46 -14.56
C SER A 165 -12.86 5.05 -13.18
N ILE A 166 -13.86 4.17 -13.15
CA ILE A 166 -14.33 3.49 -11.95
C ILE A 166 -14.16 1.99 -12.18
N PHE A 167 -13.58 1.29 -11.22
CA PHE A 167 -13.37 -0.15 -11.23
C PHE A 167 -14.29 -0.79 -10.18
N ASN A 168 -15.46 -1.24 -10.62
CA ASN A 168 -16.53 -1.81 -9.78
C ASN A 168 -16.67 -3.34 -9.95
N GLU A 169 -15.58 -4.03 -10.29
CA GLU A 169 -15.56 -5.49 -10.47
C GLU A 169 -15.24 -6.27 -9.16
N HIS A 170 -15.05 -5.57 -8.04
CA HIS A 170 -14.81 -6.18 -6.72
C HIS A 170 -16.12 -6.61 -6.05
N LYS A 171 -16.04 -7.66 -5.22
CA LYS A 171 -17.20 -8.22 -4.48
C LYS A 171 -17.16 -7.91 -2.97
N SER A 172 -16.12 -7.23 -2.51
CA SER A 172 -15.90 -6.81 -1.12
C SER A 172 -14.85 -5.69 -1.09
N TYR A 173 -14.62 -5.11 0.08
CA TYR A 173 -13.89 -3.85 0.26
C TYR A 173 -12.52 -3.86 -0.41
N VAL A 174 -12.12 -2.73 -1.01
CA VAL A 174 -10.79 -2.57 -1.62
C VAL A 174 -9.87 -1.89 -0.61
N GLN A 175 -8.95 -2.67 -0.04
CA GLN A 175 -8.13 -2.26 1.12
C GLN A 175 -6.70 -1.82 0.75
N GLY A 176 -6.36 -1.78 -0.53
CA GLY A 176 -5.05 -1.34 -1.00
C GLY A 176 -5.02 -1.09 -2.50
N VAL A 177 -4.29 -0.06 -2.92
CA VAL A 177 -4.10 0.29 -4.34
C VAL A 177 -2.67 0.76 -4.61
N THR A 178 -2.11 0.35 -5.74
CA THR A 178 -0.76 0.76 -6.16
C THR A 178 -0.70 1.05 -7.66
N TRP A 179 0.10 2.04 -8.04
CA TRP A 179 0.26 2.49 -9.41
C TRP A 179 1.60 2.01 -9.96
N ASP A 180 1.61 1.55 -11.21
CA ASP A 180 2.83 1.15 -11.90
C ASP A 180 3.72 2.36 -12.23
N PRO A 181 4.99 2.45 -11.77
CA PRO A 181 5.84 3.58 -12.11
C PRO A 181 6.14 3.71 -13.61
N LEU A 182 5.97 2.63 -14.41
CA LEU A 182 6.05 2.64 -15.87
C LEU A 182 4.72 3.04 -16.55
N GLY A 183 3.67 3.35 -15.79
CA GLY A 183 2.38 3.87 -16.26
C GLY A 183 1.46 2.86 -16.95
N GLN A 184 1.76 1.56 -16.95
CA GLN A 184 1.03 0.55 -17.73
C GLN A 184 -0.14 -0.09 -16.96
N TYR A 185 -0.04 -0.13 -15.62
CA TYR A 185 -1.00 -0.84 -14.75
C TYR A 185 -1.40 -0.07 -13.49
N VAL A 186 -2.55 -0.42 -12.93
CA VAL A 186 -2.94 -0.14 -11.54
C VAL A 186 -3.32 -1.47 -10.91
N ALA A 187 -2.81 -1.78 -9.72
CA ALA A 187 -3.12 -3.02 -9.00
C ALA A 187 -3.86 -2.72 -7.69
N THR A 188 -4.82 -3.57 -7.36
CA THR A 188 -5.77 -3.40 -6.25
C THR A 188 -5.96 -4.72 -5.52
N LEU A 189 -6.02 -4.68 -4.19
CA LEU A 189 -6.20 -5.87 -3.34
C LEU A 189 -7.44 -5.68 -2.44
N SER A 190 -8.25 -6.74 -2.34
CA SER A 190 -9.60 -6.68 -1.76
C SER A 190 -9.88 -7.88 -0.84
N CYS A 191 -10.80 -7.69 0.11
CA CYS A 191 -11.36 -8.76 0.95
C CYS A 191 -12.04 -9.87 0.15
N ASP A 192 -12.36 -9.68 -1.14
CA ASP A 192 -12.88 -10.75 -2.00
C ASP A 192 -11.84 -11.83 -2.40
N ARG A 193 -10.66 -11.78 -1.77
CA ARG A 193 -9.50 -12.67 -1.95
C ARG A 193 -8.88 -12.60 -3.35
N VAL A 194 -9.04 -11.48 -4.05
CA VAL A 194 -8.52 -11.30 -5.41
C VAL A 194 -7.62 -10.06 -5.53
N LEU A 195 -6.39 -10.29 -6.00
CA LEU A 195 -5.56 -9.27 -6.63
C LEU A 195 -6.05 -9.03 -8.06
N ARG A 196 -6.53 -7.82 -8.33
CA ARG A 196 -6.85 -7.37 -9.70
C ARG A 196 -5.77 -6.40 -10.18
N VAL A 197 -5.38 -6.53 -11.45
CA VAL A 197 -4.45 -5.62 -12.12
C VAL A 197 -5.12 -5.11 -13.39
N TYR A 198 -5.40 -3.81 -13.41
CA TYR A 198 -6.03 -3.08 -14.50
C TYR A 198 -4.95 -2.52 -15.43
N SER A 199 -5.18 -2.57 -16.74
CA SER A 199 -4.36 -1.81 -17.70
C SER A 199 -4.85 -0.37 -17.76
N THR A 200 -3.94 0.60 -17.57
CA THR A 200 -4.26 2.04 -17.64
C THR A 200 -4.82 2.43 -19.01
N GLN A 201 -4.18 1.98 -20.09
CA GLN A 201 -4.57 2.26 -21.47
C GLN A 201 -5.94 1.64 -21.83
N LYS A 202 -6.20 0.40 -21.40
CA LYS A 202 -7.46 -0.31 -21.74
C LYS A 202 -8.60 -0.07 -20.74
N LYS A 203 -8.31 0.53 -19.59
CA LYS A 203 -9.25 0.76 -18.45
C LYS A 203 -10.03 -0.49 -18.02
N ARG A 204 -9.43 -1.67 -18.14
CA ARG A 204 -10.04 -2.98 -17.83
C ARG A 204 -9.01 -3.92 -17.18
N VAL A 205 -9.48 -4.93 -16.48
CA VAL A 205 -8.62 -5.99 -15.90
C VAL A 205 -7.78 -6.65 -16.98
N ALA A 206 -6.47 -6.66 -16.77
CA ALA A 206 -5.49 -7.45 -17.53
C ALA A 206 -5.18 -8.77 -16.82
N PHE A 207 -5.13 -8.77 -15.48
CA PHE A 207 -4.84 -9.94 -14.67
C PHE A 207 -5.75 -9.99 -13.44
N ASN A 208 -6.27 -11.18 -13.13
CA ASN A 208 -7.10 -11.48 -11.96
C ASN A 208 -6.46 -12.71 -11.30
N VAL A 209 -6.07 -12.58 -10.02
CA VAL A 209 -5.32 -13.61 -9.29
C VAL A 209 -5.94 -13.82 -7.92
N SER A 210 -6.43 -15.03 -7.68
CA SER A 210 -7.17 -15.40 -6.45
C SER A 210 -6.82 -16.78 -5.91
N LYS A 211 -6.32 -17.67 -6.77
CA LYS A 211 -5.96 -19.05 -6.44
C LYS A 211 -4.62 -19.42 -7.06
N MET A 212 -3.87 -20.25 -6.35
CA MET A 212 -2.68 -20.92 -6.86
C MET A 212 -3.01 -22.41 -7.08
N LEU A 213 -2.51 -22.97 -8.17
CA LEU A 213 -2.60 -24.40 -8.44
C LEU A 213 -1.51 -25.12 -7.66
N SER A 214 -1.89 -26.18 -6.97
CA SER A 214 -0.97 -27.20 -6.47
C SER A 214 -0.40 -28.03 -7.63
N GLY A 215 0.65 -28.79 -7.35
CA GLY A 215 0.93 -29.98 -8.14
C GLY A 215 -0.22 -30.98 -8.08
N VAL A 216 -0.22 -31.94 -9.02
CA VAL A 216 -1.17 -33.07 -9.03
C VAL A 216 -1.02 -33.85 -7.71
N GLY A 217 -2.13 -34.05 -6.99
CA GLY A 217 -2.13 -34.83 -5.75
C GLY A 217 -1.88 -36.32 -6.01
N ALA A 218 -1.62 -37.09 -4.96
CA ALA A 218 -1.41 -38.54 -5.05
C ALA A 218 -2.59 -39.31 -5.71
N GLU A 219 -3.79 -38.72 -5.71
CA GLU A 219 -5.01 -39.27 -6.31
C GLU A 219 -5.37 -38.62 -7.67
N GLY A 220 -4.44 -37.91 -8.30
CA GLY A 220 -4.63 -37.31 -9.64
C GLY A 220 -5.37 -35.97 -9.67
N GLU A 221 -6.00 -35.55 -8.56
CA GLU A 221 -6.71 -34.27 -8.51
C GLU A 221 -5.77 -33.05 -8.44
N ALA A 222 -6.06 -32.03 -9.24
CA ALA A 222 -5.38 -30.74 -9.22
C ALA A 222 -5.97 -29.82 -8.14
N ARG A 223 -5.43 -29.91 -6.91
CA ARG A 223 -5.86 -29.05 -5.79
C ARG A 223 -5.54 -27.57 -6.05
N SER A 224 -6.40 -26.66 -5.59
CA SER A 224 -6.20 -25.20 -5.73
C SER A 224 -6.48 -24.48 -4.42
N TYR A 225 -5.47 -23.82 -3.85
CA TYR A 225 -5.58 -23.05 -2.61
C TYR A 225 -5.93 -21.58 -2.89
N ARG A 226 -6.49 -20.89 -1.90
CA ARG A 226 -6.74 -19.44 -1.97
C ARG A 226 -5.42 -18.70 -1.70
N MET A 227 -5.11 -17.68 -2.49
CA MET A 227 -3.85 -16.94 -2.33
C MET A 227 -3.93 -15.82 -1.28
N PHE A 228 -5.12 -15.31 -0.99
CA PHE A 228 -5.28 -14.17 -0.10
C PHE A 228 -6.32 -14.47 0.98
N HIS A 229 -6.11 -13.90 2.17
CA HIS A 229 -7.11 -13.88 3.24
C HIS A 229 -8.35 -13.07 2.83
N ASP A 230 -9.50 -13.35 3.42
CA ASP A 230 -10.69 -12.47 3.37
C ASP A 230 -10.72 -11.52 4.57
N ASP A 231 -11.89 -10.98 4.87
CA ASP A 231 -12.26 -10.16 6.03
C ASP A 231 -12.00 -10.83 7.39
N SER A 232 -11.81 -12.16 7.45
CA SER A 232 -11.37 -12.85 8.66
C SER A 232 -9.97 -12.41 9.16
N MET A 233 -9.15 -11.84 8.27
CA MET A 233 -7.89 -11.18 8.63
C MET A 233 -8.18 -9.82 9.26
N LYS A 234 -7.74 -9.65 10.51
CA LYS A 234 -7.93 -8.44 11.33
C LYS A 234 -7.07 -7.25 10.86
N SER A 235 -7.33 -6.75 9.66
CA SER A 235 -6.67 -5.57 9.09
C SER A 235 -7.65 -4.72 8.28
N PHE A 236 -7.54 -3.40 8.44
CA PHE A 236 -8.19 -2.41 7.59
C PHE A 236 -7.44 -2.19 6.25
N PHE A 237 -6.17 -2.58 6.19
CA PHE A 237 -5.24 -2.21 5.10
C PHE A 237 -4.56 -3.43 4.47
N ARG A 238 -4.32 -3.36 3.15
CA ARG A 238 -3.58 -4.35 2.35
C ARG A 238 -2.66 -3.64 1.36
N ARG A 239 -1.80 -2.78 1.89
CA ARG A 239 -1.00 -1.78 1.17
C ARG A 239 0.13 -2.44 0.35
N LEU A 240 -0.23 -2.89 -0.85
CA LEU A 240 0.66 -3.44 -1.86
C LEU A 240 1.52 -2.36 -2.55
N SER A 241 2.66 -2.74 -3.13
CA SER A 241 3.58 -1.81 -3.81
C SER A 241 4.22 -2.45 -5.04
N PHE A 242 4.28 -1.71 -6.15
CA PHE A 242 5.32 -1.94 -7.14
C PHE A 242 6.70 -1.58 -6.56
N THR A 243 7.77 -2.18 -7.09
CA THR A 243 9.14 -1.67 -6.91
C THR A 243 9.35 -0.35 -7.66
N PRO A 244 10.36 0.48 -7.32
CA PRO A 244 10.55 1.80 -7.94
C PRO A 244 10.85 1.76 -9.45
N ASP A 245 11.40 0.65 -9.94
CA ASP A 245 11.63 0.34 -11.35
C ASP A 245 10.42 -0.32 -12.05
N GLY A 246 9.40 -0.68 -11.28
CA GLY A 246 8.24 -1.45 -11.69
C GLY A 246 8.54 -2.91 -12.07
N SER A 247 9.74 -3.45 -11.83
CA SER A 247 10.07 -4.83 -12.25
C SER A 247 9.26 -5.90 -11.48
N LEU A 248 8.87 -5.59 -10.24
CA LEU A 248 8.10 -6.45 -9.34
C LEU A 248 6.85 -5.74 -8.80
N LEU A 249 5.86 -6.55 -8.44
CA LEU A 249 4.69 -6.18 -7.65
C LEU A 249 4.69 -7.02 -6.36
N LEU A 250 4.76 -6.35 -5.21
CA LEU A 250 4.82 -6.95 -3.88
C LEU A 250 3.45 -6.83 -3.22
N THR A 251 2.83 -7.94 -2.85
CA THR A 251 1.45 -7.96 -2.33
C THR A 251 1.37 -8.62 -0.94
N PRO A 252 0.97 -7.88 0.11
CA PRO A 252 0.77 -8.42 1.45
C PRO A 252 -0.53 -9.24 1.54
N ALA A 253 -0.94 -9.64 2.76
CA ALA A 253 -2.17 -10.36 3.06
C ALA A 253 -2.32 -11.72 2.33
N GLY A 254 -1.20 -12.31 1.90
CA GLY A 254 -1.16 -13.61 1.25
C GLY A 254 -1.17 -14.76 2.26
N CYS A 255 -1.66 -15.92 1.82
CA CYS A 255 -1.69 -17.16 2.59
C CYS A 255 -1.27 -18.36 1.72
N VAL A 256 -0.49 -19.27 2.31
CA VAL A 256 -0.12 -20.58 1.72
C VAL A 256 -0.70 -21.67 2.60
N GLU A 257 -1.61 -22.47 2.03
CA GLU A 257 -2.21 -23.65 2.66
C GLU A 257 -1.27 -24.86 2.46
N SER A 258 -0.86 -25.53 3.53
CA SER A 258 0.04 -26.70 3.52
C SER A 258 -0.51 -27.77 4.47
N GLY A 259 -1.36 -28.64 3.94
CA GLY A 259 -2.22 -29.49 4.77
C GLY A 259 -3.19 -28.62 5.57
N GLU A 260 -3.23 -28.81 6.89
CA GLU A 260 -4.04 -28.01 7.81
C GLU A 260 -3.38 -26.68 8.20
N ASN A 261 -2.08 -26.51 7.93
CA ASN A 261 -1.33 -25.31 8.31
C ASN A 261 -1.48 -24.19 7.28
N VAL A 262 -1.79 -22.97 7.73
CA VAL A 262 -1.85 -21.77 6.90
C VAL A 262 -0.71 -20.83 7.27
N THR A 263 0.26 -20.68 6.36
CA THR A 263 1.40 -19.78 6.54
C THR A 263 1.10 -18.43 5.89
N ASN A 264 1.17 -17.32 6.64
CA ASN A 264 1.04 -15.99 6.06
C ASN A 264 2.24 -15.66 5.18
N THR A 265 2.03 -14.88 4.11
CA THR A 265 3.11 -14.53 3.18
C THR A 265 2.88 -13.21 2.46
N THR A 266 3.97 -12.56 2.05
CA THR A 266 3.94 -11.52 1.01
C THR A 266 4.35 -12.15 -0.31
N TYR A 267 3.47 -12.12 -1.31
CA TYR A 267 3.79 -12.62 -2.65
C TYR A 267 4.57 -11.58 -3.48
N ILE A 268 5.46 -12.08 -4.33
CA ILE A 268 6.24 -11.30 -5.29
C ILE A 268 5.83 -11.74 -6.69
N PHE A 269 5.25 -10.85 -7.47
CA PHE A 269 4.95 -11.07 -8.89
C PHE A 269 5.96 -10.34 -9.75
N SER A 270 6.54 -11.01 -10.76
CA SER A 270 7.35 -10.32 -11.77
C SER A 270 6.47 -9.67 -12.82
N ARG A 271 6.82 -8.47 -13.30
CA ARG A 271 6.16 -7.84 -14.47
C ARG A 271 6.05 -8.77 -15.68
N LYS A 272 7.02 -9.68 -15.86
CA LYS A 272 7.02 -10.68 -16.94
C LYS A 272 5.82 -11.64 -16.85
N ASN A 273 5.27 -11.87 -15.67
CA ASN A 273 4.11 -12.72 -15.44
C ASN A 273 3.32 -12.29 -14.19
N LEU A 274 2.39 -11.34 -14.34
CA LEU A 274 1.49 -10.93 -13.26
C LEU A 274 0.29 -11.89 -13.03
N LYS A 275 0.29 -13.09 -13.63
CA LYS A 275 -0.74 -14.14 -13.40
C LYS A 275 -0.35 -15.17 -12.34
N ARG A 276 0.93 -15.27 -11.98
CA ARG A 276 1.45 -16.20 -10.98
C ARG A 276 2.59 -15.53 -10.20
N PRO A 277 2.74 -15.79 -8.90
CA PRO A 277 3.88 -15.28 -8.16
C PRO A 277 5.17 -15.89 -8.71
N ALA A 278 6.24 -15.09 -8.73
CA ALA A 278 7.60 -15.54 -8.99
C ALA A 278 8.26 -16.09 -7.71
N ALA A 279 7.92 -15.52 -6.56
CA ALA A 279 8.34 -15.95 -5.23
C ALA A 279 7.28 -15.58 -4.18
N HIS A 280 7.46 -16.05 -2.95
CA HIS A 280 6.70 -15.60 -1.79
C HIS A 280 7.61 -15.55 -0.57
N LEU A 281 7.33 -14.64 0.37
CA LEU A 281 8.12 -14.38 1.57
C LEU A 281 7.33 -14.86 2.80
N PRO A 282 7.66 -16.01 3.42
CA PRO A 282 6.93 -16.51 4.58
C PRO A 282 7.04 -15.58 5.79
N CYS A 283 5.92 -15.34 6.47
CA CYS A 283 5.84 -14.61 7.74
C CYS A 283 5.01 -15.46 8.73
N PRO A 284 5.61 -16.46 9.40
CA PRO A 284 4.84 -17.44 10.17
C PRO A 284 4.13 -16.85 11.40
N GLY A 285 4.62 -15.74 11.96
CA GLY A 285 4.04 -15.13 13.16
C GLY A 285 2.69 -14.45 12.92
N LYS A 286 2.58 -13.59 11.88
CA LYS A 286 1.45 -12.69 11.67
C LYS A 286 1.16 -12.45 10.19
N ALA A 287 -0.07 -12.04 9.88
CA ALA A 287 -0.44 -11.63 8.53
C ALA A 287 0.27 -10.32 8.14
N THR A 288 0.73 -10.21 6.88
CA THR A 288 1.41 -9.01 6.38
C THR A 288 0.38 -7.97 5.94
N LEU A 289 0.57 -6.70 6.31
CA LEU A 289 -0.40 -5.61 6.17
C LEU A 289 -0.01 -4.62 5.06
N ALA A 290 1.27 -4.28 5.01
CA ALA A 290 1.81 -3.25 4.12
C ALA A 290 3.21 -3.63 3.60
N VAL A 291 3.55 -3.16 2.41
CA VAL A 291 4.90 -3.27 1.83
C VAL A 291 5.30 -1.92 1.25
N ARG A 292 6.52 -1.47 1.53
CA ARG A 292 7.11 -0.27 0.90
C ARG A 292 8.55 -0.50 0.48
N CYS A 293 8.84 -0.15 -0.75
CA CYS A 293 10.21 -0.12 -1.26
C CYS A 293 10.92 1.16 -0.82
N CYS A 294 12.21 1.06 -0.52
CA CYS A 294 13.08 2.23 -0.38
C CYS A 294 13.22 2.90 -1.76
N PRO A 295 13.13 4.24 -1.88
CA PRO A 295 13.25 4.96 -3.16
C PRO A 295 14.70 5.06 -3.69
N VAL A 296 15.66 4.49 -2.96
CA VAL A 296 17.09 4.44 -3.31
C VAL A 296 17.42 3.13 -4.01
N TYR A 297 18.13 3.23 -5.12
CA TYR A 297 18.78 2.12 -5.80
C TYR A 297 20.17 1.93 -5.20
N PHE A 298 20.58 0.70 -4.94
CA PHE A 298 21.89 0.39 -4.38
C PHE A 298 22.77 -0.39 -5.36
N GLU A 299 24.09 -0.21 -5.26
CA GLU A 299 25.06 -1.09 -5.91
C GLU A 299 24.89 -2.54 -5.39
N LEU A 300 25.17 -3.53 -6.24
CA LEU A 300 25.11 -4.94 -5.86
C LEU A 300 26.20 -5.23 -4.82
N ARG A 301 25.84 -5.94 -3.74
CA ARG A 301 26.80 -6.45 -2.76
C ARG A 301 27.74 -7.44 -3.46
N PRO A 302 29.07 -7.36 -3.24
CA PRO A 302 30.02 -8.30 -3.84
C PRO A 302 29.79 -9.71 -3.31
N VAL A 303 29.82 -10.70 -4.20
CA VAL A 303 29.77 -12.12 -3.83
C VAL A 303 31.12 -12.51 -3.23
N VAL A 304 31.16 -12.74 -1.92
CA VAL A 304 32.33 -13.29 -1.22
C VAL A 304 32.47 -14.75 -1.66
N GLU A 305 33.67 -15.17 -2.06
CA GLU A 305 33.85 -16.46 -2.74
C GLU A 305 33.53 -17.68 -1.86
N SER A 306 33.61 -17.54 -0.53
CA SER A 306 33.16 -18.54 0.44
C SER A 306 31.66 -18.83 0.38
N ASP A 307 30.83 -17.87 -0.05
CA ASP A 307 29.38 -18.03 -0.11
C ASP A 307 28.89 -18.65 -1.42
N ARG A 308 29.74 -18.82 -2.46
CA ARG A 308 29.26 -19.31 -3.77
C ARG A 308 28.54 -20.66 -3.68
N ALA A 309 29.09 -21.62 -2.93
CA ALA A 309 28.45 -22.92 -2.72
C ALA A 309 27.09 -22.81 -1.99
N THR A 310 26.98 -21.90 -1.04
CA THR A 310 25.74 -21.61 -0.32
C THR A 310 24.72 -20.85 -1.18
N GLN A 311 25.20 -19.98 -2.07
CA GLN A 311 24.41 -19.07 -2.88
C GLN A 311 23.89 -19.72 -4.16
N GLU A 312 24.60 -20.71 -4.72
CA GLU A 312 24.10 -21.61 -5.75
C GLU A 312 22.94 -22.49 -5.23
N LEU A 313 22.94 -22.84 -3.94
CA LEU A 313 21.84 -23.54 -3.27
C LEU A 313 20.68 -22.62 -2.86
N ALA A 314 20.95 -21.36 -2.52
CA ALA A 314 19.94 -20.42 -2.02
C ALA A 314 19.20 -19.63 -3.12
N GLY A 315 19.88 -19.33 -4.24
CA GLY A 315 19.33 -18.56 -5.36
C GLY A 315 19.21 -17.05 -5.10
N GLU A 316 19.35 -16.25 -6.17
CA GLU A 316 18.99 -14.83 -6.14
C GLU A 316 17.47 -14.68 -6.18
N LEU A 317 16.89 -13.92 -5.23
CA LEU A 317 15.44 -13.71 -5.17
C LEU A 317 14.91 -13.11 -6.48
N VAL A 318 15.57 -12.05 -6.99
CA VAL A 318 15.36 -11.53 -8.35
C VAL A 318 16.66 -10.95 -8.92
N ARG A 319 17.13 -11.53 -10.03
CA ARG A 319 18.33 -11.05 -10.76
C ARG A 319 18.08 -9.70 -11.45
N LEU A 320 18.45 -8.61 -10.76
CA LEU A 320 18.48 -7.23 -11.26
C LEU A 320 19.93 -6.73 -11.32
N PRO A 321 20.27 -5.76 -12.20
CA PRO A 321 21.63 -5.19 -12.28
C PRO A 321 21.97 -4.21 -11.14
N TYR A 322 21.08 -4.06 -10.16
CA TYR A 322 21.20 -3.22 -8.97
C TYR A 322 20.40 -3.88 -7.84
N ARG A 323 20.72 -3.53 -6.59
CA ARG A 323 20.00 -4.02 -5.41
C ARG A 323 18.89 -3.04 -5.03
N LEU A 324 17.68 -3.55 -4.86
CA LEU A 324 16.56 -2.82 -4.26
C LEU A 324 16.38 -3.28 -2.81
N VAL A 325 15.95 -2.37 -1.94
CA VAL A 325 15.59 -2.67 -0.54
C VAL A 325 14.10 -2.39 -0.33
N PHE A 326 13.42 -3.24 0.44
CA PHE A 326 12.02 -3.02 0.80
C PHE A 326 11.71 -3.54 2.21
N ALA A 327 10.68 -2.93 2.82
CA ALA A 327 10.17 -3.27 4.13
C ALA A 327 8.79 -3.93 3.98
N VAL A 328 8.57 -5.02 4.71
CA VAL A 328 7.28 -5.72 4.83
C VAL A 328 6.82 -5.59 6.28
N ALA A 329 5.68 -4.93 6.50
CA ALA A 329 5.05 -4.83 7.82
C ALA A 329 4.02 -5.96 8.01
N SER A 330 4.05 -6.58 9.18
CA SER A 330 3.03 -7.46 9.73
C SER A 330 2.20 -6.73 10.79
N GLU A 331 1.33 -7.45 11.50
CA GLU A 331 0.60 -6.92 12.67
C GLU A 331 1.54 -6.36 13.75
N ASP A 332 2.71 -6.95 14.01
CA ASP A 332 3.58 -6.62 15.17
C ASP A 332 5.06 -6.32 14.83
N SER A 333 5.43 -6.50 13.56
CA SER A 333 6.83 -6.55 13.14
C SER A 333 7.08 -6.02 11.73
N VAL A 334 8.29 -5.53 11.47
CA VAL A 334 8.76 -5.08 10.16
C VAL A 334 10.01 -5.86 9.77
N LEU A 335 9.94 -6.51 8.61
CA LEU A 335 11.02 -7.29 8.02
C LEU A 335 11.65 -6.52 6.86
N LEU A 336 12.98 -6.43 6.84
CA LEU A 336 13.75 -5.76 5.79
C LEU A 336 14.34 -6.79 4.83
N TYR A 337 13.97 -6.67 3.56
CA TYR A 337 14.39 -7.56 2.47
C TYR A 337 15.13 -6.79 1.38
N ASP A 338 15.90 -7.51 0.57
CA ASP A 338 16.46 -6.99 -0.68
C ASP A 338 16.30 -8.00 -1.83
N THR A 339 16.71 -7.62 -3.03
CA THR A 339 16.56 -8.46 -4.24
C THR A 339 17.66 -9.50 -4.44
N GLN A 340 18.76 -9.45 -3.68
CA GLN A 340 19.85 -10.43 -3.76
C GLN A 340 19.66 -11.60 -2.78
N GLN A 341 19.05 -11.37 -1.61
CA GLN A 341 18.91 -12.38 -0.53
C GLN A 341 17.48 -12.92 -0.43
N PRO A 342 17.26 -14.25 -0.32
CA PRO A 342 15.91 -14.83 -0.18
C PRO A 342 15.34 -14.72 1.24
N PHE A 343 16.16 -14.37 2.23
CA PHE A 343 15.80 -14.16 3.64
C PHE A 343 15.88 -12.68 4.02
N PRO A 344 15.15 -12.22 5.05
CA PRO A 344 15.24 -10.83 5.50
C PRO A 344 16.61 -10.56 6.15
N PHE A 345 17.24 -9.44 5.78
CA PHE A 345 18.53 -9.01 6.36
C PHE A 345 18.36 -8.19 7.65
N GLY A 346 17.14 -7.76 7.97
CA GLY A 346 16.82 -7.01 9.18
C GLY A 346 15.41 -7.31 9.68
N TYR A 347 15.22 -7.20 11.00
CA TYR A 347 13.97 -7.53 11.68
C TYR A 347 13.75 -6.57 12.86
N VAL A 348 12.53 -6.04 12.97
CA VAL A 348 12.06 -5.20 14.08
C VAL A 348 10.72 -5.75 14.55
N SER A 349 10.52 -5.93 15.85
CA SER A 349 9.25 -6.44 16.41
C SER A 349 9.02 -5.92 17.81
N ASN A 350 7.76 -5.95 18.26
CA ASN A 350 7.36 -5.59 19.64
C ASN A 350 7.78 -4.16 20.04
N ILE A 351 7.77 -3.25 19.05
CA ILE A 351 8.05 -1.81 19.21
C ILE A 351 6.80 -0.98 19.53
N HIS A 352 5.62 -1.57 19.37
CA HIS A 352 4.31 -0.99 19.65
C HIS A 352 3.45 -1.99 20.43
N TYR A 353 2.42 -1.51 21.12
CA TYR A 353 1.50 -2.32 21.93
C TYR A 353 0.27 -2.82 21.16
N HIS A 354 -0.11 -2.12 20.09
CA HIS A 354 -1.17 -2.52 19.15
C HIS A 354 -0.61 -2.69 17.74
N THR A 355 -1.47 -3.03 16.79
CA THR A 355 -1.04 -3.35 15.42
C THR A 355 -0.30 -2.19 14.75
N LEU A 356 0.69 -2.51 13.93
CA LEU A 356 1.25 -1.57 12.96
C LEU A 356 0.19 -1.25 11.89
N SER A 357 0.17 -0.03 11.37
CA SER A 357 -0.86 0.46 10.44
C SER A 357 -0.29 0.84 9.06
N ASP A 358 0.85 1.51 9.04
CA ASP A 358 1.52 1.93 7.80
C ASP A 358 3.04 2.05 8.03
N ILE A 359 3.76 2.11 6.92
CA ILE A 359 5.19 2.35 6.88
C ILE A 359 5.49 3.32 5.72
N SER A 360 6.53 4.14 5.84
CA SER A 360 7.04 4.93 4.71
C SER A 360 8.54 5.23 4.86
N TRP A 361 9.23 5.31 3.72
CA TRP A 361 10.67 5.58 3.62
C TRP A 361 10.92 7.05 3.27
N SER A 362 11.93 7.67 3.86
CA SER A 362 12.40 8.98 3.41
C SER A 362 12.99 8.90 2.00
N SER A 363 12.97 10.01 1.25
CA SER A 363 13.41 10.07 -0.16
C SER A 363 14.87 9.69 -0.40
N ASP A 364 15.68 9.70 0.66
CA ASP A 364 17.11 9.35 0.72
C ASP A 364 17.39 7.99 1.40
N GLY A 365 16.36 7.29 1.90
CA GLY A 365 16.50 6.00 2.60
C GLY A 365 17.08 6.06 4.02
N THR A 366 17.39 7.24 4.56
CA THR A 366 17.95 7.42 5.91
C THR A 366 16.97 7.01 7.02
N PHE A 367 15.67 7.17 6.78
CA PHE A 367 14.58 6.86 7.70
C PHE A 367 13.60 5.85 7.10
N LEU A 368 13.13 4.93 7.94
CA LEU A 368 11.88 4.21 7.76
C LEU A 368 10.97 4.54 8.95
N ALA A 369 9.88 5.25 8.69
CA ALA A 369 8.85 5.56 9.68
C ALA A 369 7.81 4.43 9.72
N ILE A 370 7.28 4.18 10.91
CA ILE A 370 6.31 3.12 11.22
C ILE A 370 5.22 3.74 12.09
N SER A 371 3.95 3.60 11.73
CA SER A 371 2.80 4.02 12.55
C SER A 371 2.09 2.81 13.18
N SER A 372 1.42 3.04 14.32
CA SER A 372 0.60 2.03 14.99
C SER A 372 -0.74 2.59 15.45
N THR A 373 -1.71 1.70 15.62
CA THR A 373 -2.99 2.00 16.26
C THR A 373 -2.88 2.19 17.78
N ASP A 374 -1.68 2.13 18.38
CA ASP A 374 -1.46 2.54 19.79
C ASP A 374 -1.24 4.05 19.96
N GLY A 375 -1.32 4.82 18.87
CA GLY A 375 -1.25 6.28 18.87
C GLY A 375 0.16 6.86 18.79
N TYR A 376 1.18 6.00 18.62
CA TYR A 376 2.58 6.40 18.46
C TYR A 376 3.12 6.06 17.07
N CYS A 377 4.20 6.75 16.69
CA CYS A 377 5.04 6.36 15.55
C CYS A 377 6.47 6.08 16.03
N SER A 378 7.12 5.13 15.35
CA SER A 378 8.53 4.76 15.54
C SER A 378 9.34 5.02 14.28
N PHE A 379 10.61 5.36 14.44
CA PHE A 379 11.57 5.52 13.35
C PHE A 379 12.69 4.51 13.48
N VAL A 380 12.96 3.81 12.37
CA VAL A 380 14.25 3.16 12.14
C VAL A 380 15.15 4.18 11.44
N THR A 381 16.32 4.45 12.01
CA THR A 381 17.37 5.24 11.35
C THR A 381 18.53 4.35 10.92
N PHE A 382 19.02 4.60 9.71
CA PHE A 382 20.18 3.92 9.15
C PHE A 382 21.41 4.81 9.23
N GLU A 383 22.58 4.21 9.41
CA GLU A 383 23.85 4.92 9.26
C GLU A 383 24.27 4.99 7.79
N LYS A 384 25.20 5.89 7.47
CA LYS A 384 25.65 6.09 6.09
C LYS A 384 26.20 4.77 5.52
N ASP A 385 25.78 4.45 4.29
CA ASP A 385 26.15 3.24 3.55
C ASP A 385 25.73 1.90 4.20
N GLU A 386 24.97 1.91 5.32
CA GLU A 386 24.53 0.70 6.04
C GLU A 386 23.56 -0.15 5.21
N LEU A 387 22.64 0.50 4.49
CA LEU A 387 21.77 -0.18 3.53
C LEU A 387 22.51 -0.60 2.25
N GLY A 388 23.80 -0.31 2.12
CA GLY A 388 24.60 -0.43 0.91
C GLY A 388 24.95 0.93 0.30
N ILE A 389 25.83 0.92 -0.70
CA ILE A 389 26.26 2.13 -1.44
C ILE A 389 25.13 2.54 -2.41
N PRO A 390 24.63 3.79 -2.38
CA PRO A 390 23.65 4.28 -3.35
C PRO A 390 24.21 4.34 -4.77
N LEU A 391 23.43 3.87 -5.74
CA LEU A 391 23.78 3.86 -7.15
C LEU A 391 23.82 5.31 -7.70
N LYS A 392 24.95 5.68 -8.32
CA LYS A 392 25.24 7.06 -8.76
C LYS A 392 24.23 7.62 -9.77
N GLU A 393 23.77 6.78 -10.70
CA GLU A 393 22.78 7.11 -11.71
C GLU A 393 21.56 6.21 -11.53
N LYS A 394 20.35 6.80 -11.49
CA LYS A 394 19.12 6.01 -11.35
C LYS A 394 18.80 5.30 -12.69
N PRO A 395 18.30 4.04 -12.66
CA PRO A 395 17.94 3.33 -13.88
C PRO A 395 16.91 4.10 -14.71
N VAL A 396 17.14 4.19 -16.03
CA VAL A 396 16.24 4.89 -16.95
C VAL A 396 14.94 4.10 -17.11
N LEU A 397 13.84 4.67 -16.60
CA LEU A 397 12.52 4.05 -16.65
C LEU A 397 11.78 4.46 -17.93
N ASN A 398 11.38 3.46 -18.72
CA ASN A 398 10.56 3.66 -19.93
C ASN A 398 9.08 3.86 -19.55
N VAL A 399 8.79 5.00 -18.91
CA VAL A 399 7.44 5.39 -18.47
C VAL A 399 6.55 5.69 -19.66
N ARG A 400 5.33 5.12 -19.67
CA ARG A 400 4.28 5.51 -20.62
C ARG A 400 3.44 6.64 -20.03
N THR A 401 3.62 7.84 -20.56
CA THR A 401 2.63 8.92 -20.42
C THR A 401 1.38 8.59 -21.25
N PRO A 402 0.18 8.99 -20.83
CA PRO A 402 -1.02 8.88 -21.66
C PRO A 402 -0.95 9.87 -22.83
N ASP A 403 -1.03 9.37 -24.08
CA ASP A 403 -1.04 10.23 -25.27
C ASP A 403 -2.20 11.22 -25.26
N THR A 404 -1.89 12.52 -25.17
CA THR A 404 -2.83 13.56 -25.57
C THR A 404 -2.95 13.52 -27.09
N VAL A 405 -4.17 13.28 -27.60
CA VAL A 405 -4.41 12.87 -28.99
C VAL A 405 -4.03 13.96 -30.01
N LYS A 406 -2.76 13.96 -30.42
CA LYS A 406 -2.30 14.65 -31.63
C LYS A 406 -2.76 13.83 -32.83
N LYS A 407 -3.76 14.33 -33.56
CA LYS A 407 -4.20 13.76 -34.84
C LYS A 407 -3.09 13.85 -35.88
N ALA A 408 -2.21 12.85 -35.94
CA ALA A 408 -1.36 12.62 -37.09
C ALA A 408 -2.26 12.32 -38.31
N LYS A 409 -2.26 13.20 -39.30
CA LYS A 409 -2.88 12.90 -40.60
C LYS A 409 -1.98 11.88 -41.31
N ASN A 410 -2.52 10.72 -41.65
CA ASN A 410 -1.84 9.78 -42.54
C ASN A 410 -1.70 10.43 -43.93
N HIS A 411 -0.49 10.81 -44.30
CA HIS A 411 -0.12 10.92 -45.72
C HIS A 411 0.53 9.61 -46.13
N ALA A 412 -0.14 8.87 -47.01
CA ALA A 412 0.43 7.68 -47.63
C ALA A 412 1.57 8.07 -48.58
N GLN A 413 2.61 7.24 -48.65
CA GLN A 413 3.67 7.39 -49.64
C GLN A 413 3.23 6.84 -51.00
N GLN A 414 3.36 7.65 -52.04
CA GLN A 414 3.69 7.20 -53.41
C GLN A 414 4.58 8.28 -54.05
N GLY A 415 5.63 7.86 -54.76
CA GLY A 415 6.65 8.79 -55.25
C GLY A 415 7.56 8.22 -56.35
N SER A 416 7.17 8.48 -57.60
CA SER A 416 7.95 8.43 -58.85
C SER A 416 6.97 8.85 -59.97
N SER A 417 7.32 9.58 -61.05
CA SER A 417 8.61 9.95 -61.65
C SER A 417 8.59 11.42 -62.18
N PRO A 418 9.68 11.99 -62.78
CA PRO A 418 9.96 13.43 -62.66
C PRO A 418 9.80 14.36 -63.90
N GLY A 419 9.42 15.62 -63.64
CA GLY A 419 9.77 16.85 -64.39
C GLY A 419 9.11 17.10 -65.78
N PRO A 420 9.34 18.27 -66.42
CA PRO A 420 9.89 19.56 -65.94
C PRO A 420 8.93 20.79 -66.16
N ARG A 421 9.42 22.01 -65.86
CA ARG A 421 8.82 23.34 -66.20
C ARG A 421 9.00 23.68 -67.70
N PRO A 422 8.38 24.74 -68.33
CA PRO A 422 8.10 26.08 -67.76
C PRO A 422 6.84 26.87 -68.25
N ALA A 423 6.69 28.11 -67.74
CA ALA A 423 5.90 29.26 -68.27
C ALA A 423 4.34 29.08 -68.32
N GLU A 424 3.49 30.11 -68.45
CA GLU A 424 3.63 31.59 -68.44
C GLU A 424 2.28 32.24 -67.99
N GLY A 425 2.22 33.56 -67.76
CA GLY A 425 0.96 34.33 -67.85
C GLY A 425 0.25 34.80 -66.56
N THR A 426 0.21 36.13 -66.38
CA THR A 426 -0.78 36.94 -65.60
C THR A 426 -1.73 37.64 -66.60
N PRO A 427 -2.77 38.46 -66.23
CA PRO A 427 -3.51 38.64 -64.96
C PRO A 427 -5.08 38.86 -65.07
N THR A 428 -5.78 38.92 -63.92
CA THR A 428 -6.95 39.79 -63.58
C THR A 428 -8.35 39.78 -64.27
N SER A 429 -9.37 40.00 -63.42
CA SER A 429 -10.73 40.58 -63.69
C SER A 429 -11.79 39.65 -64.35
N LYS A 430 -13.12 39.82 -64.20
CA LYS A 430 -14.03 40.82 -63.57
C LYS A 430 -15.06 40.11 -62.66
N VAL A 431 -15.53 40.63 -61.52
CA VAL A 431 -16.56 41.67 -61.26
C VAL A 431 -17.94 41.38 -61.89
N GLU A 432 -18.93 41.05 -61.06
CA GLU A 432 -20.25 41.73 -61.01
C GLU A 432 -21.06 41.38 -59.73
N ASP A 433 -21.95 42.29 -59.35
CA ASP A 433 -22.80 42.40 -58.14
C ASP A 433 -23.97 43.37 -58.57
N PRO A 434 -25.09 43.63 -57.84
CA PRO A 434 -25.63 43.03 -56.61
C PRO A 434 -27.15 42.66 -56.73
N SER A 435 -27.82 42.33 -55.62
CA SER A 435 -29.16 42.91 -55.30
C SER A 435 -29.69 42.55 -53.89
N SER A 436 -30.47 43.47 -53.33
CA SER A 436 -31.35 43.34 -52.15
C SER A 436 -32.51 44.36 -52.31
N PRO A 437 -33.69 44.24 -51.65
CA PRO A 437 -33.83 44.60 -50.22
C PRO A 437 -34.94 43.82 -49.46
N SER A 438 -35.38 44.35 -48.32
CA SER A 438 -36.25 43.76 -47.28
C SER A 438 -37.74 44.15 -47.31
N ALA A 439 -38.65 43.28 -46.81
CA ALA A 439 -39.92 43.68 -46.17
C ALA A 439 -40.56 42.55 -45.30
N THR A 440 -41.42 42.93 -44.35
CA THR A 440 -42.34 42.11 -43.49
C THR A 440 -43.76 42.79 -43.53
N PRO A 441 -44.83 42.49 -42.74
CA PRO A 441 -45.04 41.57 -41.59
C PRO A 441 -46.42 40.82 -41.55
N SER A 442 -46.94 40.53 -40.33
CA SER A 442 -48.33 40.13 -39.91
C SER A 442 -48.65 38.62 -39.76
N LEU A 443 -49.54 38.13 -38.86
CA LEU A 443 -49.89 38.50 -37.45
C LEU A 443 -50.74 37.38 -36.77
N ALA A 444 -50.91 37.44 -35.43
CA ALA A 444 -51.67 36.56 -34.49
C ALA A 444 -50.92 35.36 -33.87
N GLY A 445 -51.13 34.96 -32.60
CA GLY A 445 -52.02 35.48 -31.54
C GLY A 445 -51.54 35.15 -30.10
N GLN A 446 -52.12 35.78 -29.07
CA GLN A 446 -51.55 35.96 -27.72
C GLN A 446 -51.77 34.80 -26.71
N ALA A 447 -50.72 34.45 -25.94
CA ALA A 447 -50.61 34.37 -24.45
C ALA A 447 -51.69 33.63 -23.59
N PRO A 448 -51.58 33.50 -22.23
CA PRO A 448 -50.46 33.82 -21.30
C PRO A 448 -50.12 32.68 -20.27
N ALA A 449 -49.20 32.97 -19.35
CA ALA A 449 -49.13 32.43 -17.98
C ALA A 449 -49.21 33.62 -16.99
N PRO A 450 -49.58 33.48 -15.69
CA PRO A 450 -48.54 33.25 -14.66
C PRO A 450 -49.00 32.70 -13.27
N ALA A 451 -48.05 32.68 -12.33
CA ALA A 451 -48.18 33.00 -10.88
C ALA A 451 -48.63 31.91 -9.87
N ALA A 452 -48.33 32.21 -8.60
CA ALA A 452 -48.52 31.36 -7.41
C ALA A 452 -49.25 32.14 -6.29
N VAL A 453 -49.74 31.44 -5.25
CA VAL A 453 -50.08 32.01 -3.92
C VAL A 453 -50.14 30.88 -2.86
N LYS A 454 -50.49 31.22 -1.61
CA LYS A 454 -50.07 30.59 -0.34
C LYS A 454 -51.28 30.12 0.50
N ASP A 455 -50.98 29.49 1.64
CA ASP A 455 -51.79 29.32 2.86
C ASP A 455 -52.82 28.16 3.01
N ALA A 456 -53.11 27.84 4.27
CA ALA A 456 -54.03 26.81 4.79
C ALA A 456 -55.02 27.42 5.81
N PRO A 457 -56.07 26.70 6.25
CA PRO A 457 -56.11 26.27 7.67
C PRO A 457 -56.85 24.92 7.91
N ALA A 458 -57.17 24.59 9.18
CA ALA A 458 -57.60 23.26 9.66
C ALA A 458 -58.95 23.25 10.42
N THR A 459 -59.51 22.05 10.73
CA THR A 459 -60.25 21.77 11.99
C THR A 459 -60.52 20.27 12.28
N THR A 460 -61.05 19.98 13.48
CA THR A 460 -61.16 18.71 14.26
C THR A 460 -62.60 18.08 14.18
N PRO A 461 -62.99 16.88 14.75
CA PRO A 461 -62.73 16.27 16.09
C PRO A 461 -62.42 14.74 16.14
N GLY A 462 -62.18 14.06 17.28
CA GLY A 462 -61.93 14.48 18.68
C GLY A 462 -62.27 13.41 19.77
N THR A 463 -61.54 13.41 20.91
CA THR A 463 -61.62 12.51 22.12
C THR A 463 -60.98 11.11 22.00
N LYS A 464 -60.34 10.50 23.03
CA LYS A 464 -60.04 10.88 24.45
C LYS A 464 -58.70 10.23 24.92
N GLY A 465 -58.01 10.80 25.92
CA GLY A 465 -56.65 10.40 26.40
C GLY A 465 -56.63 9.38 27.58
N PRO A 466 -55.60 9.36 28.49
CA PRO A 466 -54.63 10.43 28.82
C PRO A 466 -53.13 10.03 28.92
N LEU A 467 -52.29 11.01 29.29
CA LEU A 467 -50.84 10.95 29.58
C LEU A 467 -50.54 10.90 31.10
N PRO A 468 -49.30 10.56 31.50
CA PRO A 468 -48.62 11.17 32.65
C PRO A 468 -47.55 12.20 32.21
N GLY A 469 -47.23 13.16 33.09
CA GLY A 469 -46.24 14.23 32.87
C GLY A 469 -44.97 14.12 33.73
N PRO A 470 -44.07 15.13 33.67
CA PRO A 470 -42.79 15.13 34.40
C PRO A 470 -42.93 15.59 35.87
N SER A 471 -41.86 15.37 36.65
CA SER A 471 -41.73 15.83 38.05
C SER A 471 -40.45 16.65 38.25
N GLU A 472 -40.52 17.62 39.17
CA GLU A 472 -39.54 18.73 39.33
C GLU A 472 -38.33 18.40 40.22
N GLU A 473 -37.35 19.32 40.23
CA GLU A 473 -36.23 19.34 41.18
C GLU A 473 -36.69 19.66 42.61
N VAL A 474 -35.93 19.21 43.62
CA VAL A 474 -35.94 19.82 44.96
C VAL A 474 -34.51 20.13 45.40
N MET A 475 -34.32 21.36 45.87
CA MET A 475 -33.06 22.04 46.13
C MET A 475 -32.49 21.77 47.53
N LEU A 476 -31.17 21.63 47.65
CA LEU A 476 -30.41 21.91 48.89
C LEU A 476 -29.10 22.66 48.61
N GLN A 477 -28.82 23.66 49.45
CA GLN A 477 -27.66 24.57 49.48
C GLN A 477 -27.50 25.08 50.93
N PRO A 478 -26.43 25.83 51.30
CA PRO A 478 -25.01 25.66 50.97
C PRO A 478 -24.11 25.82 52.23
N SER A 479 -22.78 25.62 52.11
CA SER A 479 -21.84 26.08 53.16
C SER A 479 -20.44 26.49 52.65
N SER A 480 -20.30 27.78 52.34
CA SER A 480 -19.13 28.64 52.64
C SER A 480 -17.68 28.21 52.31
N GLN A 481 -17.07 29.03 51.43
CA GLN A 481 -15.65 29.44 51.42
C GLN A 481 -14.60 28.36 51.00
N ASN A 482 -13.42 28.71 50.47
CA ASN A 482 -12.79 30.04 50.33
C ASN A 482 -12.01 30.21 49.02
N THR A 483 -11.78 31.46 48.59
CA THR A 483 -11.03 31.77 47.36
C THR A 483 -9.51 31.72 47.55
N LYS A 484 -8.80 31.14 46.57
CA LYS A 484 -7.43 31.53 46.18
C LYS A 484 -6.99 30.84 44.89
N GLY A 485 -6.52 31.61 43.91
CA GLY A 485 -5.81 31.07 42.75
C GLY A 485 -4.31 30.92 43.03
N HIS A 486 -3.66 29.95 42.38
CA HIS A 486 -2.21 29.83 42.28
C HIS A 486 -1.87 29.10 40.97
N LEU A 487 -1.49 29.84 39.93
CA LEU A 487 -0.10 30.12 39.55
C LEU A 487 0.69 28.90 39.07
N SER A 488 1.06 28.95 37.79
CA SER A 488 1.95 28.04 37.08
C SER A 488 3.27 27.83 37.82
N ARG A 489 3.54 26.58 38.25
CA ARG A 489 4.75 26.27 39.02
C ARG A 489 5.88 25.81 38.10
N ARG A 490 6.75 26.75 37.71
CA ARG A 490 8.04 26.50 37.07
C ARG A 490 8.88 25.51 37.89
N VAL A 491 9.10 24.30 37.37
CA VAL A 491 10.01 23.32 37.99
C VAL A 491 11.42 23.55 37.46
N THR A 492 12.35 23.86 38.36
CA THR A 492 13.79 23.99 38.04
C THR A 492 14.50 22.63 38.14
N LEU A 493 15.70 22.53 37.55
CA LEU A 493 16.57 21.36 37.72
C LEU A 493 16.78 20.99 39.21
N ASN A 494 17.13 19.71 39.43
CA ASN A 494 17.53 19.07 40.70
C ASN A 494 16.45 18.33 41.52
N THR A 495 15.39 17.81 40.89
CA THR A 495 14.52 16.77 41.51
C THR A 495 14.29 15.55 40.60
N LEU A 496 15.28 15.20 39.77
CA LEU A 496 15.27 14.04 38.86
C LEU A 496 16.56 13.21 38.96
N GLN A 497 16.85 12.69 40.16
CA GLN A 497 17.96 11.75 40.42
C GLN A 497 17.55 10.59 41.36
N SER A 498 16.33 10.06 41.23
CA SER A 498 15.81 9.02 42.13
C SER A 498 15.00 7.88 41.50
N TRP A 499 14.80 7.86 40.17
CA TRP A 499 14.18 6.72 39.46
C TRP A 499 14.97 6.17 38.24
N SER A 500 16.27 6.46 38.16
CA SER A 500 17.16 5.93 37.11
C SER A 500 17.59 4.47 37.35
N ARG A 501 16.63 3.54 37.46
CA ARG A 501 16.86 2.08 37.55
C ARG A 501 15.85 1.21 36.79
N THR A 502 15.53 1.59 35.56
CA THR A 502 15.23 0.62 34.50
C THR A 502 16.30 0.74 33.41
N THR A 503 16.86 -0.38 32.99
CA THR A 503 17.75 -0.41 31.82
C THR A 503 16.94 -0.16 30.55
N PRO A 504 17.49 0.52 29.53
CA PRO A 504 16.82 0.59 28.23
C PRO A 504 16.61 -0.83 27.71
N ARG A 505 15.39 -1.14 27.22
CA ARG A 505 15.08 -2.45 26.62
C ARG A 505 16.06 -2.70 25.47
N ARG A 506 16.97 -3.67 25.67
CA ARG A 506 17.93 -4.09 24.66
C ARG A 506 17.16 -4.77 23.53
N ILE A 507 16.95 -4.07 22.42
CA ILE A 507 16.39 -4.67 21.20
C ILE A 507 17.42 -5.71 20.72
N ASN A 508 17.09 -6.98 20.90
CA ASN A 508 17.92 -8.08 20.43
C ASN A 508 17.72 -8.20 18.91
N LEU A 509 18.64 -7.62 18.14
CA LEU A 509 18.85 -8.02 16.76
C LEU A 509 19.38 -9.46 16.77
N THR A 510 18.51 -10.42 16.47
CA THR A 510 18.89 -11.82 16.28
C THR A 510 19.15 -12.04 14.78
N PRO A 511 20.40 -12.23 14.33
CA PRO A 511 20.64 -12.78 13.01
C PRO A 511 20.04 -14.19 12.98
N LEU A 512 19.24 -14.52 11.96
CA LEU A 512 18.73 -15.88 11.80
C LEU A 512 19.92 -16.81 11.52
N LYS A 513 20.38 -17.51 12.57
CA LYS A 513 21.28 -18.65 12.41
C LYS A 513 20.44 -19.85 12.00
N THR A 514 20.89 -20.56 10.99
CA THR A 514 20.37 -21.87 10.61
C THR A 514 20.63 -22.86 11.74
N GLU A 515 19.59 -23.39 12.37
CA GLU A 515 19.72 -24.59 13.19
C GLU A 515 19.89 -25.80 12.27
N SER A 516 21.13 -26.27 12.14
CA SER A 516 21.44 -27.54 11.51
C SER A 516 21.07 -28.69 12.44
N PRO A 517 20.33 -29.73 12.00
CA PRO A 517 20.13 -30.93 12.80
C PRO A 517 21.47 -31.63 13.07
N PRO A 518 21.60 -32.38 14.18
CA PRO A 518 22.86 -33.03 14.55
C PRO A 518 23.23 -34.13 13.55
N ASN A 519 24.48 -34.10 13.07
CA ASN A 519 25.01 -35.09 12.12
C ASN A 519 25.09 -36.51 12.72
N SER A 520 24.64 -37.49 11.94
CA SER A 520 25.17 -38.86 11.97
C SER A 520 25.32 -39.40 10.54
N VAL A 521 26.56 -39.40 10.04
CA VAL A 521 26.96 -40.06 8.79
C VAL A 521 28.33 -40.69 9.06
N PRO A 522 28.51 -42.00 8.80
CA PRO A 522 29.20 -42.43 7.57
C PRO A 522 28.47 -43.61 6.89
N ALA A 523 28.63 -43.91 5.60
CA ALA A 523 29.43 -43.28 4.55
C ALA A 523 28.73 -43.34 3.18
N SER A 524 29.35 -42.69 2.21
CA SER A 524 29.13 -42.76 0.75
C SER A 524 28.69 -44.12 0.18
N LEU A 525 27.78 -44.08 -0.79
CA LEU A 525 28.14 -44.33 -2.21
C LEU A 525 27.10 -43.71 -3.15
N VAL A 526 27.57 -43.09 -4.23
CA VAL A 526 26.72 -42.51 -5.29
C VAL A 526 26.57 -43.53 -6.42
N PHE A 527 25.33 -43.76 -6.86
CA PHE A 527 25.05 -44.43 -8.14
C PHE A 527 25.11 -43.39 -9.28
N THR A 528 26.07 -43.54 -10.19
CA THR A 528 26.05 -42.86 -11.50
C THR A 528 26.43 -43.83 -12.61
N SER A 529 25.49 -44.01 -13.53
CA SER A 529 25.67 -44.34 -14.97
C SER A 529 26.92 -45.12 -15.39
N SER A 530 26.67 -46.36 -15.80
CA SER A 530 27.49 -47.15 -16.74
C SER A 530 27.98 -46.35 -17.97
N THR A 531 29.24 -46.55 -18.32
CA THR A 531 29.77 -46.52 -19.69
C THR A 531 30.76 -47.69 -19.82
N GLU A 532 30.79 -48.36 -20.96
CA GLU A 532 31.59 -49.58 -21.18
C GLU A 532 33.06 -49.25 -21.49
N GLU A 533 33.99 -50.08 -20.99
CA GLU A 533 35.21 -50.46 -21.70
C GLU A 533 35.74 -51.81 -21.14
N ILE A 534 36.48 -52.57 -21.97
CA ILE A 534 36.79 -54.01 -21.84
C ILE A 534 38.32 -54.16 -22.05
N PRO A 535 39.11 -54.90 -21.23
CA PRO A 535 39.13 -56.39 -21.28
C PRO A 535 39.61 -57.19 -20.04
N SER A 536 39.51 -58.53 -20.14
CA SER A 536 40.31 -59.60 -19.44
C SER A 536 40.20 -59.72 -17.89
N GLU A 537 40.31 -60.89 -17.25
CA GLU A 537 40.47 -62.29 -17.70
C GLU A 537 39.83 -63.29 -16.67
N MET A 538 39.82 -64.59 -16.98
CA MET A 538 39.28 -65.70 -16.15
C MET A 538 40.42 -66.60 -15.58
N PRO A 539 40.21 -67.69 -14.79
CA PRO A 539 38.98 -68.38 -14.36
C PRO A 539 38.88 -68.77 -12.85
N GLY A 540 37.76 -69.40 -12.42
CA GLY A 540 37.65 -69.98 -11.06
C GLY A 540 36.26 -70.53 -10.64
N ASP A 541 35.78 -71.61 -11.28
CA ASP A 541 34.61 -72.44 -10.89
C ASP A 541 35.11 -73.72 -10.13
N PRO A 542 34.30 -74.67 -9.54
CA PRO A 542 32.87 -74.94 -9.75
C PRO A 542 32.02 -75.47 -8.53
N LEU A 543 30.73 -75.79 -8.79
CA LEU A 543 29.78 -76.66 -8.03
C LEU A 543 29.29 -76.14 -6.64
N ASN A 544 28.10 -76.48 -6.10
CA ASN A 544 27.10 -77.53 -6.45
C ASN A 544 25.63 -77.07 -6.15
N SER A 545 24.60 -77.94 -6.26
CA SER A 545 23.19 -77.56 -6.54
C SER A 545 22.10 -78.00 -5.48
N PRO A 546 20.75 -78.17 -5.74
CA PRO A 546 19.63 -77.71 -4.86
C PRO A 546 18.80 -78.93 -4.29
N PRO A 547 17.44 -79.00 -4.06
CA PRO A 547 16.27 -78.08 -4.27
C PRO A 547 15.08 -78.15 -3.23
N GLU A 548 13.91 -77.60 -3.61
CA GLU A 548 12.52 -77.77 -3.06
C GLU A 548 12.11 -77.13 -1.70
N LEU A 549 10.85 -76.87 -1.32
CA LEU A 549 9.50 -76.56 -1.92
C LEU A 549 8.39 -77.16 -1.02
N LYS A 550 7.48 -76.34 -0.44
CA LYS A 550 6.01 -76.61 -0.33
C LYS A 550 5.19 -75.53 0.40
N ARG A 551 3.94 -75.36 -0.08
CA ARG A 551 2.73 -74.77 0.56
C ARG A 551 1.81 -75.96 1.03
N PRO A 552 0.61 -75.84 1.68
CA PRO A 552 -0.29 -74.68 1.74
C PRO A 552 -1.12 -74.40 3.04
N ARG A 553 -1.61 -73.16 3.12
CA ARG A 553 -2.99 -72.64 3.40
C ARG A 553 -4.13 -73.58 3.90
N LEU A 554 -4.98 -73.06 4.81
CA LEU A 554 -6.39 -73.47 5.03
C LEU A 554 -7.24 -72.33 5.69
N GLU A 555 -8.56 -72.34 5.49
CA GLU A 555 -9.61 -71.36 5.93
C GLU A 555 -10.92 -72.13 6.25
N GLU A 556 -12.01 -71.63 6.86
CA GLU A 556 -12.46 -70.26 7.21
C GLU A 556 -12.33 -69.98 8.76
N SER A 557 -13.29 -69.64 9.64
CA SER A 557 -14.76 -69.45 9.56
C SER A 557 -15.33 -68.36 10.51
N LYS A 558 -16.60 -68.01 10.26
CA LYS A 558 -17.45 -66.97 10.90
C LYS A 558 -17.83 -67.21 12.38
N GLY A 559 -18.17 -66.11 13.08
CA GLY A 559 -19.01 -66.13 14.30
C GLY A 559 -19.30 -64.75 14.91
N SER A 560 -20.52 -64.21 14.73
CA SER A 560 -21.01 -62.94 15.32
C SER A 560 -22.55 -62.86 15.25
N PRO A 561 -23.22 -61.91 15.94
CA PRO A 561 -22.83 -61.10 17.11
C PRO A 561 -23.79 -61.30 18.31
N GLN A 562 -23.58 -60.58 19.43
CA GLN A 562 -24.69 -60.17 20.31
C GLN A 562 -24.34 -58.93 21.15
N SER A 563 -25.36 -58.26 21.67
CA SER A 563 -25.33 -56.96 22.36
C SER A 563 -26.09 -57.02 23.68
N LEU A 564 -25.68 -56.23 24.68
CA LEU A 564 -26.52 -55.30 25.47
C LEU A 564 -25.80 -54.80 26.75
N ASP A 565 -26.14 -53.56 27.13
CA ASP A 565 -26.24 -52.95 28.47
C ASP A 565 -25.27 -53.33 29.60
N SER A 566 -24.41 -52.37 29.99
CA SER A 566 -24.48 -51.66 31.29
C SER A 566 -23.52 -50.46 31.32
#